data_AF-A0A9D0P3N0-F1
#
_entry.id   AF-A0A9D0P3N0-F1
#
_cell.length_a   1.000
_cell.length_b   1.000
_cell.length_c   1.000
_cell.angle_alpha   90.00
_cell.angle_beta   90.00
_cell.angle_gamma   90.00
#
_symmetry.space_group_name_H-M   'P 1'
#
loop_
_entity.id
_entity.type
_entity.pdbx_description
1 polymer ?
#
loop_
_entity_poly.entity_id
_entity_poly.type
_entity_poly.pdbx_seq_one_letter_code
_entity_poly.pdbx_strand_id
1 'polypeptide(L)' 'GLSFEWLAPIGPLTFSLAKAFNEEKDDELQDFQFSIGGAF' A
#
# COMPACT_ATOMS: atom_id res chain seq x y z
N GLY A 1 -4.88 0.83 9.32
CA GLY A 1 -4.56 2.04 8.53
C GLY A 1 -5.77 2.42 7.69
N LEU A 2 -5.54 3.21 6.65
CA LEU A 2 -6.51 3.54 5.62
C LEU A 2 -6.09 2.85 4.32
N SER A 3 -7.06 2.34 3.56
CA SER A 3 -6.83 1.77 2.24
C SER A 3 -7.75 2.43 1.23
N PHE A 4 -7.20 2.67 0.04
CA PHE A 4 -7.90 3.30 -1.07
C PHE A 4 -7.64 2.50 -2.35
N GLU A 5 -8.70 2.19 -3.07
CA GLU A 5 -8.64 1.51 -4.35
C GLU A 5 -9.22 2.41 -5.43
N TRP A 6 -8.50 2.54 -6.54
CA TRP A 6 -8.93 3.29 -7.70
C TRP A 6 -8.84 2.45 -8.97
N LEU A 7 -9.99 2.17 -9.58
CA LEU A 7 -10.08 1.54 -10.89
C LEU A 7 -9.81 2.58 -11.98
N ALA A 8 -8.54 2.80 -12.27
CA ALA A 8 -8.12 3.72 -13.33
C ALA A 8 -8.23 3.04 -14.73
N PRO A 9 -8.34 3.82 -15.82
CA PRO A 9 -8.39 3.27 -17.18
C PRO A 9 -7.15 2.45 -17.59
N ILE A 10 -6.01 2.72 -16.94
CA ILE A 10 -4.74 2.00 -17.18
C ILE A 10 -4.63 0.67 -16.39
N GLY A 11 -5.59 0.42 -15.49
CA GLY A 11 -5.67 -0.74 -14.61
C GLY A 11 -5.78 -0.36 -13.12
N PRO A 12 -5.98 -1.34 -12.23
CA PRO A 12 -6.31 -1.10 -10.83
C PRO A 12 -5.12 -0.53 -10.06
N LEU A 13 -5.36 0.55 -9.32
CA LEU A 13 -4.38 1.15 -8.42
C LEU A 13 -4.83 0.91 -6.98
N THR A 14 -3.96 0.36 -6.15
CA THR A 14 -4.22 0.17 -4.72
C THR A 14 -3.21 0.95 -3.91
N PHE A 15 -3.68 1.61 -2.86
CA PHE A 15 -2.88 2.39 -1.93
C PHE A 15 -3.27 2.01 -0.51
N SER A 16 -2.28 1.85 0.36
CA SER A 16 -2.50 1.67 1.79
C SER A 16 -1.56 2.55 2.60
N LEU A 17 -2.10 3.12 3.68
CA LEU A 17 -1.35 3.85 4.67
C LEU A 17 -1.66 3.26 6.04
N ALA A 18 -0.70 2.59 6.65
CA ALA A 18 -0.83 2.00 7.96
C ALA A 18 0.38 2.35 8.82
N LYS A 19 0.18 2.30 10.13
CA LYS A 19 1.27 2.37 11.10
C LYS A 19 1.23 1.10 11.93
N ALA A 20 2.39 0.52 12.19
CA ALA A 20 2.47 -0.65 13.03
C ALA A 20 2.16 -0.27 14.49
N PHE A 21 1.34 -1.08 15.14
CA PHE A 21 0.94 -0.83 16.53
C PHE A 21 1.94 -1.37 17.55
N ASN A 22 2.84 -2.26 17.13
CA ASN A 22 3.91 -2.83 17.94
C ASN A 22 5.16 -3.00 17.06
N GLU A 23 5.95 -1.94 16.99
CA GLU A 23 7.17 -1.89 16.18
C GLU A 23 8.37 -2.38 17.02
N GLU A 24 9.12 -3.35 16.51
CA GLU A 24 10.36 -3.83 17.12
C GLU A 24 11.61 -3.32 16.36
N LYS A 25 12.78 -3.38 17.01
CA LYS A 25 14.02 -2.78 16.47
C LYS A 25 14.50 -3.39 15.16
N ASP A 26 14.13 -4.64 14.92
CA ASP A 26 14.55 -5.40 13.74
C ASP A 26 13.44 -5.51 12.69
N ASP A 27 12.30 -4.82 12.88
CA ASP A 27 11.20 -4.82 11.92
C ASP A 27 11.52 -3.93 10.70
N GLU A 28 11.29 -4.48 9.51
CA GLU A 28 11.29 -3.71 8.27
C GLU A 28 9.89 -3.11 8.03
N LEU A 29 9.69 -1.89 8.52
CA LEU A 29 8.42 -1.20 8.43
C LEU A 29 8.24 -0.47 7.10
N GLN A 30 7.03 -0.56 6.55
CA GLN A 30 6.61 0.21 5.37
C GLN A 30 5.19 0.75 5.56
N ASP A 31 5.11 2.00 6.01
CA ASP A 31 3.85 2.64 6.37
C ASP A 31 2.96 2.94 5.15
N PHE A 32 3.58 3.27 4.02
CA PHE A 32 2.87 3.54 2.77
C PHE A 32 3.21 2.49 1.72
N GLN A 33 2.18 1.84 1.18
CA GLN A 33 2.33 0.83 0.13
C GLN A 33 1.39 1.15 -1.02
N PHE A 34 1.82 0.81 -2.23
CA PHE A 34 1.00 0.96 -3.42
C PHE A 34 1.27 -0.18 -4.41
N SER A 35 0.26 -0.50 -5.20
CA SER A 35 0.39 -1.40 -6.34
C SER A 35 -0.34 -0.83 -7.55
N ILE A 36 0.24 -1.03 -8.73
CA ILE A 36 -0.30 -0.61 -10.01
C ILE A 36 -0.48 -1.87 -10.83
N GLY A 37 -1.72 -2.31 -10.98
CA GLY A 37 -2.09 -3.35 -11.94
C GLY A 37 -2.22 -2.73 -13.32
N GLY A 38 -1.49 -3.28 -14.28
CA GLY A 38 -1.47 -2.92 -15.70
C GLY A 38 -0.56 -3.92 -16.41
N ALA A 39 -0.78 -4.19 -17.69
CA ALA A 39 0.12 -5.04 -18.44
C ALA A 39 1.50 -4.36 -18.51
N PHE A 40 2.53 -5.01 -17.94
CA PHE A 40 3.93 -4.64 -18.11
C PHE A 40 4.37 -4.85 -19.56
#